data_AF-A0A8E6B1S3-F1
#
_entry.id   AF-A0A8E6B1S3-F1
#
_cell.length_a   1.000
_cell.length_b   1.000
_cell.length_c   1.000
_cell.angle_alpha   90.00
_cell.angle_beta   90.00
_cell.angle_gamma   90.00
#
_symmetry.space_group_name_H-M   'P 1'
#
loop_
_entity.id
_entity.type
_entity.pdbx_description
1 polymer ?
#
loop_
_entity_poly.entity_id
_entity_poly.type
_entity_poly.pdbx_seq_one_letter_code
_entity_poly.pdbx_strand_id
1 'polypeptide(L)'
;MIFRSKRLNLIRGFCASAAIFLLPQTSFAQLQWGASGGGGSGTWDGSTADWYNGSTATTWNSTIASFGGTAGTVTMNSSLSAAGLVFTTSGYILSGTGTLTLTGTPSLSINVSSGTSATETINFNLSSASAVTFNANSGSTVTAIGYVLGGTNTWGGQVSFLSGSALTSGNAATAVTYTLNGANTFNSGLTLSGENLTLTLGNANSITGTGAITIATSGTVLTVPKPTSGVLHSTIANNLVLNPNNLSSFQIAFGATKPSAAASSFATNDALIISGNISGSGDVYITNSLTAGGGAGEVLLSGNNTYTGKTVIDLTGTSGALLLGSSTALPSTTALVFGNFVSSTNGIAPLDLNGNSVTIASLATNTSNGAVIGAATGITNSQSSVVTLTINGSASTTFGGLIGLVNSGTSGVVVGTNNIALNLASGNTGTLILTKANTYTGGTTISGGVLQLGIANAVPSAGGLTLNGGTLSSGATAGFSDNLGALTVSAASTIALGTGSHTLTFTTVTGSGALSITGWTGSAGSSGTSGELIFTGYSSASSANSSLSTFLSSVAFSGFTTGGTFITNGSNVELVPVTPVPEPVSVLLAGGSLLGALGCFRRRKLLKASN
;
A
#
# COMPACT_ATOMS: atom_id res chain seq x y z
N MET A 1 4.74 78.01 11.84
CA MET A 1 4.38 77.52 10.49
C MET A 1 4.66 76.02 10.46
N ILE A 2 3.59 75.20 10.43
CA ILE A 2 3.49 73.82 9.90
C ILE A 2 4.48 72.76 10.47
N PHE A 3 4.17 72.02 11.56
CA PHE A 3 3.27 70.87 11.81
C PHE A 3 3.90 69.45 11.68
N ARG A 4 3.67 68.68 12.77
CA ARG A 4 4.23 67.38 13.19
C ARG A 4 3.95 66.22 12.23
N SER A 5 4.88 65.23 12.18
CA SER A 5 4.52 63.84 11.83
C SER A 5 4.83 62.90 13.01
N LYS A 6 3.78 62.20 13.48
CA LYS A 6 3.87 61.10 14.45
C LYS A 6 3.90 59.79 13.69
N ARG A 7 4.78 58.87 14.10
CA ARG A 7 4.70 57.44 13.79
C ARG A 7 3.54 56.81 14.57
N LEU A 8 2.75 55.96 13.92
CA LEU A 8 1.96 54.92 14.60
C LEU A 8 1.75 53.71 13.68
N ASN A 9 2.07 52.54 14.21
CA ASN A 9 1.99 51.22 13.58
C ASN A 9 0.57 50.86 13.15
N LEU A 10 0.42 50.24 11.97
CA LEU A 10 -0.83 49.67 11.52
C LEU A 10 -0.66 48.16 11.27
N ILE A 11 -1.14 47.37 12.23
CA ILE A 11 -1.54 45.97 12.04
C ILE A 11 -2.80 46.01 11.16
N ARG A 12 -2.74 45.47 9.94
CA ARG A 12 -3.94 45.21 9.12
C ARG A 12 -4.19 43.71 9.10
N GLY A 13 -5.21 43.29 9.85
CA GLY A 13 -5.84 41.99 9.67
C GLY A 13 -6.43 41.89 8.27
N PHE A 14 -6.08 40.82 7.57
CA PHE A 14 -6.63 40.48 6.27
C PHE A 14 -8.05 39.94 6.49
N CYS A 15 -9.06 40.78 6.25
CA CYS A 15 -10.45 40.36 6.20
C CYS A 15 -10.67 39.68 4.83
N ALA A 16 -10.79 38.36 4.81
CA ALA A 16 -11.19 37.63 3.62
C ALA A 16 -12.69 37.87 3.39
N SER A 17 -13.04 38.83 2.53
CA SER A 17 -14.39 38.98 2.02
C SER A 17 -14.75 37.76 1.18
N ALA A 18 -15.77 37.02 1.62
CA ALA A 18 -16.45 36.02 0.80
C ALA A 18 -17.12 36.74 -0.38
N ALA A 19 -16.46 36.74 -1.53
CA ALA A 19 -17.08 37.12 -2.79
C ALA A 19 -18.05 36.00 -3.19
N ILE A 20 -19.33 36.16 -2.88
CA ILE A 20 -20.40 35.41 -3.52
C ILE A 20 -20.34 35.78 -5.00
N PHE A 21 -19.88 34.85 -5.83
CA PHE A 21 -19.99 34.94 -7.28
C PHE A 21 -21.48 34.88 -7.64
N LEU A 22 -22.15 36.05 -7.71
CA LEU A 22 -23.42 36.17 -8.41
C LEU A 22 -23.09 36.12 -9.91
N LEU A 23 -23.07 34.91 -10.49
CA LEU A 23 -23.03 34.76 -11.93
C LEU A 23 -24.32 35.37 -12.51
N PRO A 24 -24.24 36.18 -13.58
CA PRO A 24 -25.44 36.67 -14.27
C PRO A 24 -26.17 35.46 -14.85
N GLN A 25 -27.35 35.14 -14.30
CA GLN A 25 -28.24 34.14 -14.86
C GLN A 25 -28.84 34.73 -16.14
N THR A 26 -28.36 34.29 -17.30
CA THR A 26 -29.16 34.43 -18.53
C THR A 26 -30.42 33.62 -18.30
N SER A 27 -31.58 34.28 -18.16
CA SER A 27 -32.86 33.60 -18.01
C SER A 27 -33.16 32.83 -19.29
N PHE A 28 -32.75 31.57 -19.34
CA PHE A 28 -33.31 30.64 -20.32
C PHE A 28 -34.80 30.46 -20.02
N ALA A 29 -35.58 30.20 -21.06
CA ALA A 29 -36.95 29.73 -20.85
C ALA A 29 -36.91 28.45 -20.00
N GLN A 30 -37.89 28.28 -19.13
CA GLN A 30 -38.05 27.10 -18.29
C GLN A 30 -39.46 26.56 -18.50
N LEU A 31 -39.57 25.26 -18.72
CA LEU A 31 -40.85 24.58 -18.81
C LEU A 31 -41.09 23.76 -17.55
N GLN A 32 -42.28 23.88 -16.98
CA GLN A 32 -42.68 23.17 -15.76
C GLN A 32 -43.35 21.84 -16.13
N TRP A 33 -43.01 20.78 -15.40
CA TRP A 33 -43.53 19.44 -15.63
C TRP A 33 -45.03 19.33 -15.29
N GLY A 34 -45.77 18.66 -16.17
CA GLY A 34 -47.22 18.51 -16.14
C GLY A 34 -47.92 19.56 -17.00
N ALA A 35 -49.01 19.18 -17.69
CA ALA A 35 -49.74 20.05 -18.62
C ALA A 35 -50.22 21.40 -18.01
N SER A 36 -50.40 21.45 -16.68
CA SER A 36 -50.75 22.66 -15.91
C SER A 36 -49.66 23.11 -14.93
N GLY A 37 -48.44 22.56 -15.03
CA GLY A 37 -47.37 22.74 -14.04
C GLY A 37 -47.60 22.02 -12.71
N GLY A 38 -48.62 21.16 -12.63
CA GLY A 38 -49.03 20.46 -11.41
C GLY A 38 -48.18 19.23 -11.04
N GLY A 39 -47.23 18.83 -11.89
CA GLY A 39 -46.41 17.64 -11.71
C GLY A 39 -47.14 16.33 -12.05
N GLY A 40 -46.70 15.23 -11.43
CA GLY A 40 -47.27 13.89 -11.53
C GLY A 40 -46.40 12.92 -12.34
N SER A 41 -46.95 11.73 -12.58
CA SER A 41 -46.32 10.72 -13.44
C SER A 41 -46.73 10.91 -14.90
N GLY A 42 -45.83 10.61 -15.84
CA GLY A 42 -46.11 10.75 -17.27
C GLY A 42 -44.90 10.43 -18.15
N THR A 43 -45.05 10.64 -19.46
CA THR A 43 -44.01 10.37 -20.46
C THR A 43 -43.31 11.66 -20.85
N TRP A 44 -41.99 11.72 -20.72
CA TRP A 44 -41.20 12.81 -21.30
C TRP A 44 -40.81 12.44 -22.73
N ASP A 45 -41.50 13.04 -23.68
CA ASP A 45 -41.22 12.94 -25.11
C ASP A 45 -41.26 14.33 -25.79
N GLY A 46 -41.00 14.36 -27.11
CA GLY A 46 -41.01 15.59 -27.92
C GLY A 46 -42.35 15.92 -28.59
N SER A 47 -43.37 15.08 -28.44
CA SER A 47 -44.63 15.14 -29.18
C SER A 47 -45.86 15.45 -28.33
N THR A 48 -45.84 15.06 -27.06
CA THR A 48 -46.94 15.19 -26.12
C THR A 48 -46.85 16.54 -25.40
N ALA A 49 -47.98 17.23 -25.27
CA ALA A 49 -48.05 18.55 -24.65
C ALA A 49 -48.11 18.43 -23.11
N ASP A 50 -47.05 17.91 -22.50
CA ASP A 50 -46.97 17.66 -21.04
C ASP A 50 -46.13 18.70 -20.28
N TRP A 51 -45.74 19.79 -20.95
CA TRP A 51 -44.89 20.85 -20.39
C TRP A 51 -45.60 22.20 -20.34
N TYR A 52 -45.67 22.82 -19.17
CA TYR A 52 -46.33 24.10 -18.97
C TYR A 52 -45.35 25.27 -19.11
N ASN A 53 -45.70 26.26 -19.93
CA ASN A 53 -44.89 27.44 -20.20
C ASN A 53 -45.26 28.68 -19.35
N GLY A 54 -46.11 28.51 -18.33
CA GLY A 54 -46.69 29.61 -17.54
C GLY A 54 -48.08 30.06 -17.99
N SER A 55 -48.56 29.59 -19.15
CA SER A 55 -49.88 29.91 -19.70
C SER A 55 -50.61 28.68 -20.26
N THR A 56 -49.94 27.86 -21.06
CA THR A 56 -50.52 26.68 -21.72
C THR A 56 -49.59 25.48 -21.67
N ALA A 57 -50.18 24.29 -21.85
CA ALA A 57 -49.45 23.07 -22.13
C ALA A 57 -48.79 23.13 -23.52
N THR A 58 -47.55 22.65 -23.61
CA THR A 58 -46.69 22.70 -24.80
C THR A 58 -45.86 21.43 -24.90
N THR A 59 -45.35 21.14 -26.09
CA THR A 59 -44.42 20.02 -26.31
C THR A 59 -43.02 20.37 -25.84
N TRP A 60 -42.22 19.36 -25.50
CA TRP A 60 -40.83 19.58 -25.09
C TRP A 60 -39.98 20.24 -26.19
N ASN A 61 -39.19 21.25 -25.83
CA ASN A 61 -38.41 22.07 -26.78
C ASN A 61 -36.91 22.19 -26.42
N SER A 62 -36.38 21.24 -25.65
CA SER A 62 -34.97 21.21 -25.22
C SER A 62 -34.49 22.38 -24.34
N THR A 63 -35.41 23.05 -23.65
CA THR A 63 -35.08 24.14 -22.72
C THR A 63 -34.72 23.63 -21.31
N ILE A 64 -34.80 24.47 -20.27
CA ILE A 64 -34.64 24.00 -18.88
C ILE A 64 -35.90 23.22 -18.44
N ALA A 65 -35.70 21.98 -18.00
CA ALA A 65 -36.76 21.12 -17.47
C ALA A 65 -36.93 21.37 -15.97
N SER A 66 -38.15 21.74 -15.55
CA SER A 66 -38.46 22.07 -14.17
C SER A 66 -39.48 21.14 -13.54
N PHE A 67 -39.10 20.53 -12.42
CA PHE A 67 -39.92 19.62 -11.64
C PHE A 67 -40.30 20.26 -10.30
N GLY A 68 -41.49 20.87 -10.27
CA GLY A 68 -41.93 21.67 -9.11
C GLY A 68 -43.36 21.45 -8.66
N GLY A 69 -44.13 20.62 -9.36
CA GLY A 69 -45.45 20.17 -8.93
C GLY A 69 -45.37 18.88 -8.11
N THR A 70 -46.50 18.20 -7.94
CA THR A 70 -46.61 16.89 -7.27
C THR A 70 -45.58 15.91 -7.83
N ALA A 71 -44.76 15.30 -6.97
CA ALA A 71 -43.77 14.33 -7.41
C ALA A 71 -44.42 13.09 -8.07
N GLY A 72 -43.73 12.50 -9.04
CA GLY A 72 -44.16 11.30 -9.73
C GLY A 72 -43.05 10.69 -10.59
N THR A 73 -43.39 9.62 -11.30
CA THR A 73 -42.46 8.95 -12.21
C THR A 73 -42.57 9.54 -13.61
N VAL A 74 -41.48 10.11 -14.10
CA VAL A 74 -41.37 10.67 -15.45
C VAL A 74 -40.55 9.73 -16.31
N THR A 75 -41.16 9.14 -17.33
CA THR A 75 -40.52 8.11 -18.16
C THR A 75 -40.07 8.66 -19.51
N MET A 76 -38.79 8.50 -19.84
CA MET A 76 -38.16 8.94 -21.10
C MET A 76 -37.53 7.73 -21.80
N ASN A 77 -38.17 7.24 -22.86
CA ASN A 77 -37.70 6.05 -23.60
C ASN A 77 -36.89 6.39 -24.86
N SER A 78 -37.12 7.58 -25.43
CA SER A 78 -36.32 8.14 -26.52
C SER A 78 -35.26 9.09 -25.98
N SER A 79 -34.13 9.23 -26.69
CA SER A 79 -33.11 10.21 -26.31
C SER A 79 -33.59 11.63 -26.60
N LEU A 80 -33.39 12.54 -25.65
CA LEU A 80 -33.79 13.94 -25.72
C LEU A 80 -32.62 14.85 -25.31
N SER A 81 -32.79 16.15 -25.53
CA SER A 81 -31.86 17.18 -25.05
C SER A 81 -32.54 18.12 -24.06
N ALA A 82 -31.77 18.72 -23.15
CA ALA A 82 -32.25 19.76 -22.22
C ALA A 82 -31.16 20.78 -21.89
N ALA A 83 -31.53 22.03 -21.67
CA ALA A 83 -30.61 23.09 -21.25
C ALA A 83 -30.31 23.12 -19.75
N GLY A 84 -30.86 22.19 -18.97
CA GLY A 84 -30.66 22.08 -17.53
C GLY A 84 -31.82 21.38 -16.85
N LEU A 85 -31.61 20.98 -15.60
CA LEU A 85 -32.63 20.35 -14.76
C LEU A 85 -32.81 21.14 -13.47
N VAL A 86 -34.04 21.43 -13.10
CA VAL A 86 -34.36 22.14 -11.85
C VAL A 86 -35.42 21.34 -11.10
N PHE A 87 -35.14 21.01 -9.85
CA PHE A 87 -36.06 20.34 -8.94
C PHE A 87 -36.38 21.29 -7.79
N THR A 88 -37.64 21.71 -7.71
CA THR A 88 -38.16 22.51 -6.60
C THR A 88 -39.12 21.74 -5.72
N THR A 89 -39.43 20.49 -6.08
CA THR A 89 -40.17 19.53 -5.25
C THR A 89 -39.44 18.21 -5.28
N SER A 90 -39.36 17.55 -4.13
CA SER A 90 -38.62 16.30 -4.00
C SER A 90 -39.42 15.04 -4.20
N GLY A 91 -38.71 14.00 -4.65
CA GLY A 91 -39.25 12.65 -4.84
C GLY A 91 -39.60 12.34 -6.29
N TYR A 92 -39.14 13.15 -7.25
CA TYR A 92 -39.30 12.79 -8.65
C TYR A 92 -38.40 11.60 -9.00
N ILE A 93 -38.96 10.66 -9.75
CA ILE A 93 -38.24 9.53 -10.34
C ILE A 93 -38.23 9.74 -11.85
N LEU A 94 -37.14 10.27 -12.37
CA LEU A 94 -36.91 10.28 -13.80
C LEU A 94 -36.35 8.92 -14.21
N SER A 95 -36.97 8.23 -15.17
CA SER A 95 -36.63 6.85 -15.53
C SER A 95 -36.75 6.61 -17.04
N GLY A 96 -36.22 5.49 -17.53
CA GLY A 96 -36.42 5.03 -18.91
C GLY A 96 -35.12 4.64 -19.60
N THR A 97 -35.21 4.28 -20.88
CA THR A 97 -34.09 3.77 -21.67
C THR A 97 -33.36 4.84 -22.50
N GLY A 98 -33.95 6.04 -22.61
CA GLY A 98 -33.37 7.13 -23.39
C GLY A 98 -32.11 7.71 -22.75
N THR A 99 -31.31 8.43 -23.54
CA THR A 99 -30.21 9.26 -23.01
C THR A 99 -30.64 10.73 -23.02
N LEU A 100 -30.50 11.41 -21.88
CA LEU A 100 -30.71 12.86 -21.81
C LEU A 100 -29.37 13.55 -22.05
N THR A 101 -29.29 14.31 -23.13
CA THR A 101 -28.11 15.12 -23.46
C THR A 101 -28.33 16.54 -22.93
N LEU A 102 -27.54 16.96 -21.96
CA LEU A 102 -27.57 18.34 -21.52
C LEU A 102 -26.82 19.22 -22.52
N THR A 103 -27.55 20.16 -23.11
CA THR A 103 -27.08 21.04 -24.19
C THR A 103 -27.27 22.50 -23.79
N GLY A 104 -26.19 23.23 -23.55
CA GLY A 104 -26.25 24.65 -23.20
C GLY A 104 -24.87 25.19 -22.85
N THR A 105 -24.65 26.49 -23.07
CA THR A 105 -23.36 27.16 -22.88
C THR A 105 -23.49 28.35 -21.93
N PRO A 106 -22.43 28.68 -21.15
CA PRO A 106 -21.16 27.97 -20.97
C PRO A 106 -21.19 26.89 -19.87
N SER A 107 -22.20 26.91 -19.00
CA SER A 107 -22.33 26.02 -17.83
C SER A 107 -23.80 25.68 -17.57
N LEU A 108 -24.05 24.44 -17.18
CA LEU A 108 -25.38 23.91 -16.85
C LEU A 108 -25.50 23.72 -15.35
N SER A 109 -26.71 23.82 -14.79
CA SER A 109 -26.97 23.51 -13.38
C SER A 109 -28.03 22.44 -13.25
N ILE A 110 -27.74 21.43 -12.42
CA ILE A 110 -28.77 20.59 -11.82
C ILE A 110 -29.01 21.18 -10.44
N ASN A 111 -30.20 21.73 -10.22
CA ASN A 111 -30.54 22.41 -8.97
C ASN A 111 -31.57 21.62 -8.17
N VAL A 112 -31.35 21.50 -6.88
CA VAL A 112 -32.35 20.98 -5.92
C VAL A 112 -32.54 22.03 -4.83
N SER A 113 -33.77 22.55 -4.66
CA SER A 113 -34.08 23.57 -3.64
C SER A 113 -34.81 22.99 -2.43
N SER A 114 -34.27 23.25 -1.24
CA SER A 114 -34.85 23.16 0.12
C SER A 114 -35.84 22.03 0.44
N GLY A 115 -35.39 21.10 1.29
CA GLY A 115 -36.20 20.13 2.04
C GLY A 115 -35.29 19.32 2.96
N THR A 116 -35.78 18.89 4.13
CA THR A 116 -35.09 17.91 4.99
C THR A 116 -34.96 16.60 4.21
N SER A 117 -33.77 16.30 3.69
CA SER A 117 -33.48 15.19 2.77
C SER A 117 -34.24 15.25 1.43
N ALA A 118 -33.71 16.03 0.49
CA ALA A 118 -34.13 15.99 -0.91
C ALA A 118 -33.27 14.95 -1.68
N THR A 119 -33.87 13.84 -2.09
CA THR A 119 -33.25 12.88 -3.01
C THR A 119 -34.06 12.84 -4.30
N GLU A 120 -33.46 13.27 -5.41
CA GLU A 120 -34.05 13.10 -6.74
C GLU A 120 -33.40 11.93 -7.45
N THR A 121 -34.23 11.06 -8.02
CA THR A 121 -33.75 9.89 -8.74
C THR A 121 -33.78 10.17 -10.24
N ILE A 122 -32.62 10.11 -10.87
CA ILE A 122 -32.44 10.20 -12.32
C ILE A 122 -31.86 8.87 -12.79
N ASN A 123 -32.74 7.95 -13.17
CA ASN A 123 -32.45 6.58 -13.55
C ASN A 123 -32.52 6.38 -15.07
N PHE A 124 -31.80 7.23 -15.80
CA PHE A 124 -31.49 7.09 -17.23
C PHE A 124 -30.08 7.62 -17.48
N ASN A 125 -29.55 7.43 -18.70
CA ASN A 125 -28.20 7.91 -19.03
C ASN A 125 -28.17 9.44 -19.16
N LEU A 126 -27.22 10.10 -18.50
CA LEU A 126 -26.96 11.54 -18.67
C LEU A 126 -25.69 11.74 -19.49
N SER A 127 -25.69 12.71 -20.40
CA SER A 127 -24.46 13.15 -21.05
C SER A 127 -24.38 14.66 -21.20
N SER A 128 -23.19 15.22 -21.21
CA SER A 128 -22.96 16.64 -21.51
C SER A 128 -21.59 16.82 -22.15
N ALA A 129 -21.49 17.60 -23.22
CA ALA A 129 -20.20 18.07 -23.74
C ALA A 129 -19.72 19.35 -23.03
N SER A 130 -20.65 20.10 -22.42
CA SER A 130 -20.39 21.37 -21.73
C SER A 130 -20.18 21.16 -20.23
N ALA A 131 -19.71 22.20 -19.53
CA ALA A 131 -19.51 22.15 -18.08
C ALA A 131 -20.84 21.93 -17.34
N VAL A 132 -20.83 21.06 -16.33
CA VAL A 132 -21.98 20.74 -15.49
C VAL A 132 -21.68 21.09 -14.05
N THR A 133 -22.58 21.86 -13.44
CA THR A 133 -22.56 22.20 -12.03
C THR A 133 -23.70 21.48 -11.34
N PHE A 134 -23.36 20.67 -10.33
CA PHE A 134 -24.35 20.11 -9.43
C PHE A 134 -24.52 21.08 -8.26
N ASN A 135 -25.75 21.58 -8.10
CA ASN A 135 -26.08 22.60 -7.11
C ASN A 135 -27.18 22.12 -6.17
N ALA A 136 -26.76 21.56 -5.05
CA ALA A 136 -27.60 21.37 -3.89
C ALA A 136 -27.78 22.72 -3.17
N ASN A 137 -28.80 23.50 -3.52
CA ASN A 137 -29.14 24.75 -2.80
C ASN A 137 -29.74 24.39 -1.43
N SER A 138 -28.85 24.08 -0.49
CA SER A 138 -29.19 23.95 0.93
C SER A 138 -28.88 25.27 1.64
N GLY A 139 -29.85 25.80 2.39
CA GLY A 139 -29.49 26.66 3.52
C GLY A 139 -28.54 25.90 4.46
N SER A 140 -27.80 26.61 5.32
CA SER A 140 -26.70 26.08 6.16
C SER A 140 -27.00 24.91 7.11
N THR A 141 -28.15 24.23 7.02
CA THR A 141 -28.62 23.19 7.95
C THR A 141 -28.95 21.84 7.29
N VAL A 142 -28.77 21.64 5.98
CA VAL A 142 -29.10 20.35 5.32
C VAL A 142 -27.93 19.37 5.37
N THR A 143 -28.19 18.16 5.87
CA THR A 143 -27.18 17.14 6.17
C THR A 143 -26.85 16.20 4.99
N ALA A 144 -27.69 16.16 3.94
CA ALA A 144 -27.39 15.52 2.65
C ALA A 144 -28.44 15.93 1.58
N ILE A 145 -27.99 16.54 0.48
CA ILE A 145 -28.76 16.60 -0.77
C ILE A 145 -28.02 15.70 -1.77
N GLY A 146 -28.66 14.62 -2.19
CA GLY A 146 -28.05 13.60 -3.03
C GLY A 146 -28.75 13.49 -4.38
N TYR A 147 -27.97 13.51 -5.46
CA TYR A 147 -28.44 13.07 -6.77
C TYR A 147 -28.32 11.55 -6.83
N VAL A 148 -29.44 10.89 -7.00
CA VAL A 148 -29.49 9.44 -7.18
C VAL A 148 -29.42 9.17 -8.69
N LEU A 149 -28.20 9.01 -9.22
CA LEU A 149 -27.97 8.82 -10.66
C LEU A 149 -27.82 7.34 -10.98
N GLY A 150 -28.67 6.82 -11.86
CA GLY A 150 -28.55 5.50 -12.46
C GLY A 150 -27.80 5.53 -13.80
N GLY A 151 -27.65 4.35 -14.41
CA GLY A 151 -27.13 4.20 -15.77
C GLY A 151 -25.68 4.68 -15.98
N THR A 152 -25.38 5.05 -17.22
CA THR A 152 -24.07 5.59 -17.63
C THR A 152 -24.16 7.11 -17.76
N ASN A 153 -23.31 7.82 -17.02
CA ASN A 153 -23.26 9.27 -17.01
C ASN A 153 -21.89 9.72 -17.55
N THR A 154 -21.89 10.57 -18.58
CA THR A 154 -20.65 10.99 -19.27
C THR A 154 -20.58 12.50 -19.40
N TRP A 155 -19.54 13.10 -18.81
CA TRP A 155 -19.33 14.54 -18.84
C TRP A 155 -18.03 14.87 -19.56
N GLY A 156 -18.14 15.54 -20.71
CA GLY A 156 -17.04 16.00 -21.54
C GLY A 156 -16.41 17.32 -21.05
N GLY A 157 -17.21 18.18 -20.43
CA GLY A 157 -16.77 19.43 -19.82
C GLY A 157 -16.49 19.31 -18.32
N GLN A 158 -16.04 20.41 -17.71
CA GLN A 158 -15.77 20.48 -16.27
C GLN A 158 -17.01 20.08 -15.45
N VAL A 159 -16.83 19.16 -14.51
CA VAL A 159 -17.80 18.88 -13.44
C VAL A 159 -17.40 19.62 -12.18
N SER A 160 -18.37 20.30 -11.56
CA SER A 160 -18.21 20.95 -10.27
C SER A 160 -19.38 20.66 -9.34
N PHE A 161 -19.08 20.57 -8.03
CA PHE A 161 -20.06 20.35 -6.97
C PHE A 161 -20.06 21.56 -6.02
N LEU A 162 -21.22 22.21 -5.90
CA LEU A 162 -21.48 23.24 -4.89
C LEU A 162 -21.91 22.58 -3.56
N SER A 163 -21.94 23.37 -2.48
CA SER A 163 -21.99 22.90 -1.08
C SER A 163 -23.05 21.81 -0.83
N GLY A 164 -22.63 20.67 -0.27
CA GLY A 164 -23.54 19.62 0.21
C GLY A 164 -24.02 18.61 -0.86
N SER A 165 -23.41 18.58 -2.05
CA SER A 165 -23.80 17.65 -3.13
C SER A 165 -23.22 16.24 -2.92
N ALA A 166 -24.08 15.21 -2.98
CA ALA A 166 -23.68 13.80 -3.03
C ALA A 166 -24.14 13.15 -4.35
N LEU A 167 -23.38 12.17 -4.86
CA LEU A 167 -23.82 11.27 -5.93
C LEU A 167 -24.06 9.87 -5.34
N THR A 168 -25.29 9.39 -5.45
CA THR A 168 -25.70 8.05 -5.03
C THR A 168 -26.02 7.24 -6.27
N SER A 169 -25.60 5.99 -6.34
CA SER A 169 -25.98 5.12 -7.45
C SER A 169 -27.47 4.75 -7.35
N GLY A 170 -28.21 4.93 -8.46
CA GLY A 170 -29.68 4.90 -8.45
C GLY A 170 -30.35 3.55 -8.65
N ASN A 171 -29.59 2.46 -8.77
CA ASN A 171 -30.14 1.12 -8.88
C ASN A 171 -29.08 0.08 -8.48
N ALA A 172 -29.34 -0.68 -7.42
CA ALA A 172 -28.43 -1.72 -6.93
C ALA A 172 -28.17 -2.83 -7.98
N ALA A 173 -29.14 -3.09 -8.87
CA ALA A 173 -29.08 -4.21 -9.80
C ALA A 173 -28.21 -3.96 -11.05
N THR A 174 -27.89 -2.71 -11.40
CA THR A 174 -27.16 -2.36 -12.62
C THR A 174 -25.95 -1.52 -12.31
N ALA A 175 -24.80 -1.83 -12.92
CA ALA A 175 -23.59 -1.04 -12.75
C ALA A 175 -23.82 0.43 -13.12
N VAL A 176 -23.44 1.34 -12.22
CA VAL A 176 -23.50 2.79 -12.46
C VAL A 176 -22.11 3.28 -12.82
N THR A 177 -22.01 3.95 -13.96
CA THR A 177 -20.73 4.50 -14.44
C THR A 177 -20.79 6.01 -14.49
N TYR A 178 -19.78 6.63 -13.89
CA TYR A 178 -19.52 8.07 -13.92
C TYR A 178 -18.24 8.30 -14.74
N THR A 179 -18.35 8.88 -15.93
CA THR A 179 -17.19 9.16 -16.79
C THR A 179 -16.91 10.66 -16.81
N LEU A 180 -15.87 11.06 -16.07
CA LEU A 180 -15.40 12.44 -16.01
C LEU A 180 -14.31 12.67 -17.05
N ASN A 181 -14.38 13.73 -17.83
CA ASN A 181 -13.31 14.17 -18.74
C ASN A 181 -12.82 15.57 -18.37
N GLY A 182 -11.65 15.94 -18.90
CA GLY A 182 -11.09 17.29 -18.71
C GLY A 182 -10.76 17.64 -17.25
N ALA A 183 -10.79 18.94 -16.95
CA ALA A 183 -10.49 19.47 -15.61
C ALA A 183 -11.77 19.60 -14.78
N ASN A 184 -11.77 18.99 -13.59
CA ASN A 184 -12.88 18.90 -12.65
C ASN A 184 -12.47 19.54 -11.31
N THR A 185 -13.43 20.17 -10.62
CA THR A 185 -13.15 20.91 -9.38
C THR A 185 -14.19 20.63 -8.30
N PHE A 186 -13.78 19.93 -7.24
CA PHE A 186 -14.63 19.45 -6.14
C PHE A 186 -14.30 20.18 -4.83
N ASN A 187 -14.57 21.49 -4.77
CA ASN A 187 -14.30 22.30 -3.56
C ASN A 187 -15.20 21.92 -2.37
N SER A 188 -16.42 21.48 -2.66
CA SER A 188 -17.41 21.07 -1.65
C SER A 188 -17.35 19.58 -1.30
N GLY A 189 -16.48 18.84 -1.98
CA GLY A 189 -16.39 17.39 -1.89
C GLY A 189 -17.41 16.67 -2.77
N LEU A 190 -17.35 15.35 -2.73
CA LEU A 190 -18.21 14.43 -3.45
C LEU A 190 -18.39 13.19 -2.57
N THR A 191 -19.61 12.76 -2.30
CA THR A 191 -19.85 11.44 -1.71
C THR A 191 -20.34 10.49 -2.79
N LEU A 192 -19.68 9.34 -2.92
CA LEU A 192 -20.06 8.21 -3.78
C LEU A 192 -20.66 7.11 -2.89
N SER A 193 -21.90 6.74 -3.15
CA SER A 193 -22.63 5.72 -2.37
C SER A 193 -23.54 4.88 -3.27
N GLY A 194 -24.16 3.84 -2.72
CA GLY A 194 -25.02 2.90 -3.45
C GLY A 194 -24.35 1.53 -3.61
N GLU A 195 -24.47 0.88 -4.76
CA GLU A 195 -23.78 -0.38 -5.11
C GLU A 195 -23.26 -0.32 -6.56
N ASN A 196 -22.30 -1.20 -6.91
CA ASN A 196 -21.79 -1.41 -8.28
C ASN A 196 -21.33 -0.13 -9.02
N LEU A 197 -20.56 0.71 -8.34
CA LEU A 197 -20.14 2.03 -8.84
C LEU A 197 -18.77 1.97 -9.52
N THR A 198 -18.70 2.50 -10.74
CA THR A 198 -17.44 2.75 -11.46
C THR A 198 -17.28 4.25 -11.72
N LEU A 199 -16.16 4.82 -11.24
CA LEU A 199 -15.71 6.16 -11.61
C LEU A 199 -14.61 6.04 -12.67
N THR A 200 -14.94 6.37 -13.89
CA THR A 200 -14.01 6.40 -15.02
C THR A 200 -13.46 7.81 -15.19
N LEU A 201 -12.14 7.95 -15.13
CA LEU A 201 -11.45 9.19 -15.49
C LEU A 201 -11.00 9.08 -16.94
N GLY A 202 -11.58 9.87 -17.83
CA GLY A 202 -11.10 10.01 -19.20
C GLY A 202 -9.63 10.42 -19.23
N ASN A 203 -8.97 10.24 -20.38
CA ASN A 203 -7.54 10.51 -20.49
C ASN A 203 -7.22 11.99 -20.24
N ALA A 204 -6.11 12.27 -19.54
CA ALA A 204 -5.71 13.62 -19.12
C ALA A 204 -6.74 14.33 -18.22
N ASN A 205 -7.52 13.57 -17.45
CA ASN A 205 -8.43 14.15 -16.48
C ASN A 205 -7.65 14.72 -15.28
N SER A 206 -8.15 15.82 -14.70
CA SER A 206 -7.67 16.30 -13.42
C SER A 206 -8.85 16.58 -12.49
N ILE A 207 -8.85 16.00 -11.29
CA ILE A 207 -9.77 16.32 -10.21
C ILE A 207 -8.99 17.10 -9.15
N THR A 208 -9.43 18.33 -8.89
CA THR A 208 -8.81 19.26 -7.93
C THR A 208 -9.85 19.85 -6.98
N GLY A 209 -9.39 20.52 -5.93
CA GLY A 209 -10.26 21.25 -4.99
C GLY A 209 -10.02 20.85 -3.54
N THR A 210 -10.65 21.58 -2.64
CA THR A 210 -10.45 21.44 -1.18
C THR A 210 -11.29 20.35 -0.53
N GLY A 211 -12.37 19.91 -1.17
CA GLY A 211 -13.30 18.95 -0.59
C GLY A 211 -12.86 17.51 -0.82
N ALA A 212 -13.21 16.61 0.11
CA ALA A 212 -12.88 15.20 -0.01
C ALA A 212 -13.82 14.46 -0.98
N ILE A 213 -13.31 13.42 -1.62
CA ILE A 213 -14.10 12.39 -2.29
C ILE A 213 -14.33 11.26 -1.27
N THR A 214 -15.53 11.20 -0.73
CA THR A 214 -15.95 10.19 0.25
C THR A 214 -16.54 8.99 -0.48
N ILE A 215 -16.06 7.78 -0.17
CA ILE A 215 -16.48 6.54 -0.82
C ILE A 215 -17.17 5.69 0.23
N ALA A 216 -18.50 5.73 0.20
CA ALA A 216 -19.41 5.15 1.17
C ALA A 216 -19.94 3.76 0.79
N THR A 217 -19.58 3.25 -0.39
CA THR A 217 -19.90 1.89 -0.85
C THR A 217 -18.67 1.05 -1.12
N SER A 218 -18.71 -0.19 -0.64
CA SER A 218 -17.75 -1.23 -1.03
C SER A 218 -17.94 -1.59 -2.50
N GLY A 219 -16.90 -2.13 -3.14
CA GLY A 219 -16.95 -2.56 -4.54
C GLY A 219 -16.74 -1.44 -5.55
N THR A 220 -16.44 -0.21 -5.08
CA THR A 220 -16.21 0.93 -5.97
C THR A 220 -14.93 0.72 -6.79
N VAL A 221 -14.99 1.00 -8.10
CA VAL A 221 -13.82 0.96 -9.00
C VAL A 221 -13.52 2.35 -9.53
N LEU A 222 -12.32 2.86 -9.29
CA LEU A 222 -11.79 4.07 -9.94
C LEU A 222 -10.82 3.62 -11.03
N THR A 223 -11.09 3.99 -12.27
CA THR A 223 -10.33 3.46 -13.41
C THR A 223 -10.02 4.52 -14.46
N VAL A 224 -8.89 4.34 -15.12
CA VAL A 224 -8.52 5.09 -16.33
C VAL A 224 -8.62 4.15 -17.54
N PRO A 225 -9.46 4.48 -18.54
CA PRO A 225 -9.62 3.67 -19.74
C PRO A 225 -8.42 3.86 -20.68
N LYS A 226 -8.41 3.11 -21.78
CA LYS A 226 -7.29 3.13 -22.71
C LYS A 226 -7.26 4.48 -23.44
N PRO A 227 -6.09 5.11 -23.62
CA PRO A 227 -5.93 6.34 -24.38
C PRO A 227 -6.28 6.11 -25.83
N THR A 228 -6.87 7.15 -26.41
CA THR A 228 -7.10 7.22 -27.85
C THR A 228 -5.85 7.70 -28.59
N SER A 229 -4.92 8.41 -27.93
CA SER A 229 -3.60 8.83 -28.45
C SER A 229 -2.68 9.39 -27.35
N GLY A 230 -1.36 9.17 -27.45
CA GLY A 230 -0.34 9.77 -26.58
C GLY A 230 -0.21 9.15 -25.17
N VAL A 231 0.77 9.65 -24.39
CA VAL A 231 0.91 9.38 -22.95
C VAL A 231 0.06 10.40 -22.20
N LEU A 232 -1.00 9.93 -21.53
CA LEU A 232 -1.91 10.79 -20.79
C LEU A 232 -2.05 10.26 -19.36
N HIS A 233 -1.92 11.14 -18.38
CA HIS A 233 -2.09 10.82 -16.96
C HIS A 233 -3.39 11.44 -16.44
N SER A 234 -4.15 10.69 -15.65
CA SER A 234 -5.33 11.21 -14.96
C SER A 234 -5.05 11.34 -13.47
N THR A 235 -5.36 12.52 -12.90
CA THR A 235 -4.95 12.86 -11.52
C THR A 235 -6.16 13.10 -10.62
N ILE A 236 -6.10 12.56 -9.40
CA ILE A 236 -6.99 12.88 -8.28
C ILE A 236 -6.15 13.56 -7.19
N ALA A 237 -6.30 14.88 -7.06
CA ALA A 237 -5.61 15.67 -6.03
C ALA A 237 -6.44 15.84 -4.75
N ASN A 238 -7.75 15.63 -4.82
CA ASN A 238 -8.63 15.66 -3.65
C ASN A 238 -8.35 14.46 -2.75
N ASN A 239 -8.48 14.65 -1.43
CA ASN A 239 -8.39 13.55 -0.48
C ASN A 239 -9.50 12.52 -0.71
N LEU A 240 -9.20 11.25 -0.48
CA LEU A 240 -10.16 10.15 -0.50
C LEU A 240 -10.46 9.72 0.93
N VAL A 241 -11.74 9.59 1.26
CA VAL A 241 -12.22 9.09 2.57
C VAL A 241 -12.98 7.81 2.36
N LEU A 242 -12.43 6.69 2.83
CA LEU A 242 -12.96 5.35 2.62
C LEU A 242 -13.86 4.91 3.77
N ASN A 243 -14.96 4.25 3.44
CA ASN A 243 -15.83 3.57 4.37
C ASN A 243 -16.30 4.42 5.58
N PRO A 244 -16.87 5.62 5.36
CA PRO A 244 -17.44 6.45 6.43
C PRO A 244 -18.53 5.73 7.25
N ASN A 245 -19.15 4.69 6.67
CA ASN A 245 -20.25 3.93 7.27
C ASN A 245 -19.78 2.66 8.00
N ASN A 246 -18.47 2.40 8.09
CA ASN A 246 -17.88 1.24 8.76
C ASN A 246 -18.46 -0.12 8.28
N LEU A 247 -18.71 -0.25 6.97
CA LEU A 247 -19.11 -1.51 6.35
C LEU A 247 -18.02 -2.57 6.56
N SER A 248 -18.43 -3.80 6.86
CA SER A 248 -17.53 -4.95 6.94
C SER A 248 -16.98 -5.31 5.55
N SER A 249 -15.73 -5.76 5.48
CA SER A 249 -15.10 -6.20 4.23
C SER A 249 -15.19 -5.16 3.12
N PHE A 250 -15.03 -3.87 3.48
CA PHE A 250 -15.03 -2.78 2.52
C PHE A 250 -13.81 -2.90 1.60
N GLN A 251 -14.04 -2.85 0.29
CA GLN A 251 -13.00 -2.92 -0.72
C GLN A 251 -13.20 -1.81 -1.75
N ILE A 252 -12.10 -1.29 -2.27
CA ILE A 252 -12.06 -0.34 -3.37
C ILE A 252 -10.95 -0.71 -4.34
N ALA A 253 -11.17 -0.48 -5.63
CA ALA A 253 -10.17 -0.68 -6.67
C ALA A 253 -9.69 0.64 -7.28
N PHE A 254 -8.38 0.76 -7.48
CA PHE A 254 -7.71 1.80 -8.26
C PHE A 254 -6.95 1.14 -9.41
N GLY A 255 -7.22 1.55 -10.65
CA GLY A 255 -6.58 0.90 -11.78
C GLY A 255 -6.48 1.76 -13.03
N ALA A 256 -5.66 1.29 -13.96
CA ALA A 256 -5.55 1.84 -15.29
C ALA A 256 -5.39 0.72 -16.33
N THR A 257 -5.96 0.91 -17.51
CA THR A 257 -5.80 -0.01 -18.64
C THR A 257 -4.51 0.26 -19.44
N LYS A 258 -4.09 -0.72 -20.24
CA LYS A 258 -2.86 -0.72 -21.03
C LYS A 258 -2.91 0.18 -22.29
N PRO A 259 -1.85 0.95 -22.59
CA PRO A 259 -1.60 1.44 -23.95
C PRO A 259 -1.04 0.32 -24.85
N SER A 260 -1.39 0.32 -26.13
CA SER A 260 -1.10 -0.78 -27.07
C SER A 260 0.39 -1.10 -27.36
N ALA A 261 1.36 -0.49 -26.69
CA ALA A 261 2.78 -0.79 -26.86
C ALA A 261 3.40 -1.32 -25.56
N ALA A 262 4.34 -2.27 -25.66
CA ALA A 262 5.12 -2.73 -24.52
C ALA A 262 6.01 -1.58 -24.05
N ALA A 263 5.67 -0.94 -22.94
CA ALA A 263 6.55 0.04 -22.31
C ALA A 263 7.86 -0.62 -21.88
N SER A 264 8.99 0.00 -22.24
CA SER A 264 10.33 -0.38 -21.82
C SER A 264 10.76 0.28 -20.50
N SER A 265 9.92 1.14 -19.92
CA SER A 265 10.15 1.82 -18.64
C SER A 265 8.83 2.22 -17.97
N PHE A 266 8.80 2.20 -16.63
CA PHE A 266 7.73 2.86 -15.88
C PHE A 266 7.73 4.37 -16.21
N ALA A 267 6.59 5.05 -16.17
CA ALA A 267 6.29 6.42 -16.64
C ALA A 267 5.84 6.57 -18.10
N THR A 268 5.50 5.49 -18.80
CA THR A 268 4.98 5.57 -20.18
C THR A 268 3.65 4.84 -20.41
N ASN A 269 3.11 4.19 -19.37
CA ASN A 269 1.79 3.56 -19.42
C ASN A 269 0.75 4.49 -18.80
N ASP A 270 -0.45 4.53 -19.38
CA ASP A 270 -1.55 5.40 -18.95
C ASP A 270 -1.75 5.31 -17.45
N ALA A 271 -1.47 6.42 -16.77
CA ALA A 271 -1.29 6.42 -15.33
C ALA A 271 -2.50 7.01 -14.62
N LEU A 272 -2.93 6.33 -13.56
CA LEU A 272 -3.78 6.92 -12.53
C LEU A 272 -2.88 7.49 -11.44
N ILE A 273 -2.94 8.79 -11.20
CA ILE A 273 -2.20 9.47 -10.12
C ILE A 273 -3.19 9.83 -9.02
N ILE A 274 -2.97 9.33 -7.80
CA ILE A 274 -3.68 9.76 -6.61
C ILE A 274 -2.70 10.49 -5.71
N SER A 275 -2.77 11.82 -5.75
CA SER A 275 -1.93 12.71 -4.94
C SER A 275 -2.61 13.23 -3.69
N GLY A 276 -3.93 13.16 -3.62
CA GLY A 276 -4.67 13.38 -2.38
C GLY A 276 -4.43 12.26 -1.37
N ASN A 277 -4.58 12.58 -0.08
CA ASN A 277 -4.44 11.59 1.00
C ASN A 277 -5.63 10.62 0.97
N ILE A 278 -5.35 9.33 1.14
CA ILE A 278 -6.35 8.28 1.31
C ILE A 278 -6.45 7.93 2.79
N SER A 279 -7.65 8.00 3.35
CA SER A 279 -7.92 7.77 4.78
C SER A 279 -9.16 6.90 4.97
N GLY A 280 -9.44 6.46 6.21
CA GLY A 280 -10.61 5.66 6.54
C GLY A 280 -10.33 4.16 6.65
N SER A 281 -11.34 3.32 6.49
CA SER A 281 -11.18 1.86 6.58
C SER A 281 -11.49 1.17 5.26
N GLY A 282 -10.95 -0.03 5.09
CA GLY A 282 -11.18 -0.86 3.90
C GLY A 282 -9.92 -1.16 3.11
N ASP A 283 -9.95 -2.30 2.41
CA ASP A 283 -8.84 -2.78 1.60
C ASP A 283 -8.77 -2.00 0.29
N VAL A 284 -7.56 -1.55 -0.06
CA VAL A 284 -7.25 -0.83 -1.29
C VAL A 284 -6.62 -1.80 -2.27
N TYR A 285 -7.35 -2.12 -3.33
CA TYR A 285 -6.87 -2.96 -4.42
C TYR A 285 -6.33 -2.11 -5.56
N ILE A 286 -5.16 -2.45 -6.04
CA ILE A 286 -4.61 -1.89 -7.28
C ILE A 286 -4.97 -2.86 -8.40
N THR A 287 -6.07 -2.56 -9.08
CA THR A 287 -6.68 -3.40 -10.12
C THR A 287 -7.79 -2.63 -10.86
N ASN A 288 -8.20 -3.11 -12.04
CA ASN A 288 -9.38 -2.60 -12.74
C ASN A 288 -10.68 -3.34 -12.39
N SER A 289 -10.62 -4.46 -11.67
CA SER A 289 -11.80 -5.22 -11.27
C SER A 289 -11.58 -5.97 -9.96
N LEU A 290 -12.55 -5.85 -9.05
CA LEU A 290 -12.57 -6.56 -7.78
C LEU A 290 -13.10 -8.01 -7.91
N THR A 291 -13.47 -8.45 -9.11
CA THR A 291 -14.00 -9.82 -9.33
C THR A 291 -13.04 -10.69 -10.14
N ALA A 292 -12.33 -10.10 -11.10
CA ALA A 292 -11.45 -10.84 -12.02
C ALA A 292 -9.99 -10.41 -11.92
N GLY A 293 -9.67 -9.43 -11.08
CA GLY A 293 -8.42 -8.69 -11.18
C GLY A 293 -8.32 -7.93 -12.50
N GLY A 294 -7.13 -7.52 -12.90
CA GLY A 294 -6.92 -6.85 -14.18
C GLY A 294 -6.32 -5.46 -14.07
N GLY A 295 -6.22 -4.79 -15.21
CA GLY A 295 -5.46 -3.54 -15.34
C GLY A 295 -3.98 -3.84 -15.60
N ALA A 296 -3.39 -3.07 -16.50
CA ALA A 296 -1.96 -3.17 -16.83
C ALA A 296 -1.35 -1.80 -17.17
N GLY A 297 -2.01 -0.73 -16.71
CA GLY A 297 -1.44 0.60 -16.61
C GLY A 297 -0.78 0.82 -15.25
N GLU A 298 -0.17 1.98 -15.08
CA GLU A 298 0.51 2.36 -13.85
C GLU A 298 -0.46 3.07 -12.89
N VAL A 299 -0.31 2.80 -11.60
CA VAL A 299 -1.01 3.54 -10.55
C VAL A 299 0.05 4.19 -9.66
N LEU A 300 0.05 5.51 -9.55
CA LEU A 300 0.95 6.26 -8.68
C LEU A 300 0.18 6.75 -7.45
N LEU A 301 0.59 6.29 -6.27
CA LEU A 301 0.11 6.82 -5.00
C LEU A 301 1.16 7.77 -4.43
N SER A 302 0.80 9.03 -4.18
CA SER A 302 1.74 10.02 -3.61
C SER A 302 1.22 10.74 -2.36
N GLY A 303 -0.06 10.58 -2.02
CA GLY A 303 -0.64 11.13 -0.80
C GLY A 303 -0.03 10.55 0.49
N ASN A 304 -0.26 11.25 1.61
CA ASN A 304 0.05 10.77 2.95
C ASN A 304 -1.10 9.88 3.46
N ASN A 305 -0.98 8.59 3.22
CA ASN A 305 -2.10 7.66 3.36
C ASN A 305 -2.18 7.07 4.77
N THR A 306 -3.41 6.98 5.30
CA THR A 306 -3.71 6.54 6.67
C THR A 306 -4.88 5.55 6.75
N TYR A 307 -5.28 4.96 5.62
CA TYR A 307 -6.31 3.91 5.61
C TYR A 307 -5.84 2.67 6.37
N THR A 308 -6.78 1.92 6.95
CA THR A 308 -6.47 0.79 7.85
C THR A 308 -6.57 -0.60 7.22
N GLY A 309 -7.19 -0.73 6.04
CA GLY A 309 -7.22 -2.00 5.31
C GLY A 309 -5.93 -2.26 4.53
N LYS A 310 -5.79 -3.46 4.00
CA LYS A 310 -4.58 -3.89 3.28
C LYS A 310 -4.44 -3.15 1.98
N THR A 311 -3.20 -3.00 1.51
CA THR A 311 -2.93 -2.67 0.11
C THR A 311 -2.73 -3.98 -0.64
N VAL A 312 -3.53 -4.22 -1.68
CA VAL A 312 -3.46 -5.43 -2.49
C VAL A 312 -3.09 -5.06 -3.91
N ILE A 313 -1.96 -5.55 -4.43
CA ILE A 313 -1.59 -5.38 -5.83
C ILE A 313 -2.10 -6.58 -6.61
N ASP A 314 -3.03 -6.35 -7.53
CA ASP A 314 -3.66 -7.40 -8.35
C ASP A 314 -3.82 -6.97 -9.82
N LEU A 315 -2.94 -6.06 -10.25
CA LEU A 315 -2.74 -5.70 -11.65
C LEU A 315 -2.19 -6.92 -12.39
N THR A 316 -2.82 -7.29 -13.49
CA THR A 316 -2.38 -8.41 -14.32
C THR A 316 -1.66 -7.91 -15.56
N GLY A 317 -0.52 -8.51 -15.88
CA GLY A 317 0.18 -8.24 -17.14
C GLY A 317 1.47 -7.45 -16.96
N THR A 318 2.25 -7.46 -18.03
CA THR A 318 3.69 -7.21 -18.02
C THR A 318 4.11 -5.74 -18.01
N SER A 319 3.13 -4.84 -18.03
CA SER A 319 3.35 -3.39 -18.25
C SER A 319 2.71 -2.52 -17.16
N GLY A 320 1.97 -3.11 -16.22
CA GLY A 320 1.45 -2.36 -15.07
C GLY A 320 2.48 -2.28 -13.95
N ALA A 321 2.29 -1.34 -13.04
CA ALA A 321 2.97 -1.30 -11.75
C ALA A 321 2.20 -0.40 -10.77
N LEU A 322 2.36 -0.68 -9.48
CA LEU A 322 2.12 0.33 -8.44
C LEU A 322 3.41 1.13 -8.26
N LEU A 323 3.37 2.44 -8.44
CA LEU A 323 4.48 3.34 -8.16
C LEU A 323 4.21 4.12 -6.88
N LEU A 324 5.26 4.38 -6.11
CA LEU A 324 5.18 5.26 -4.94
C LEU A 324 5.71 6.65 -5.29
N GLY A 325 4.96 7.69 -4.94
CA GLY A 325 5.37 9.09 -5.09
C GLY A 325 5.79 9.76 -3.78
N SER A 326 5.69 9.05 -2.66
CA SER A 326 6.11 9.53 -1.34
C SER A 326 6.43 8.34 -0.41
N SER A 327 7.13 8.59 0.69
CA SER A 327 7.42 7.59 1.74
C SER A 327 6.19 7.17 2.55
N THR A 328 5.07 7.91 2.42
CA THR A 328 3.79 7.64 3.11
C THR A 328 2.68 7.26 2.15
N ALA A 329 3.03 6.94 0.90
CA ALA A 329 2.12 6.42 -0.11
C ALA A 329 1.48 5.07 0.29
N LEU A 330 2.16 4.30 1.15
CA LEU A 330 1.59 3.13 1.81
C LEU A 330 1.49 3.41 3.32
N PRO A 331 0.35 3.13 3.97
CA PRO A 331 0.24 3.25 5.42
C PRO A 331 1.16 2.26 6.14
N SER A 332 1.88 2.71 7.16
CA SER A 332 2.85 1.87 7.89
C SER A 332 2.24 0.74 8.71
N THR A 333 0.94 0.81 8.96
CA THR A 333 0.17 -0.15 9.78
C THR A 333 -0.55 -1.21 8.95
N THR A 334 -0.47 -1.16 7.63
CA THR A 334 -1.24 -2.05 6.75
C THR A 334 -0.36 -3.13 6.12
N ALA A 335 -0.99 -4.26 5.79
CA ALA A 335 -0.33 -5.32 5.04
C ALA A 335 -0.24 -4.93 3.57
N LEU A 336 0.91 -5.22 2.94
CA LEU A 336 1.08 -5.22 1.50
C LEU A 336 0.97 -6.66 1.00
N VAL A 337 0.00 -6.90 0.12
CA VAL A 337 -0.30 -8.23 -0.42
C VAL A 337 -0.21 -8.20 -1.94
N PHE A 338 0.51 -9.15 -2.51
CA PHE A 338 0.50 -9.39 -3.95
C PHE A 338 -0.47 -10.52 -4.28
N GLY A 339 -1.35 -10.28 -5.24
CA GLY A 339 -2.35 -11.25 -5.69
C GLY A 339 -3.58 -11.30 -4.81
N ASN A 340 -4.74 -11.55 -5.41
CA ASN A 340 -5.95 -11.98 -4.71
C ASN A 340 -6.96 -12.72 -5.60
N PHE A 341 -7.20 -12.22 -6.82
CA PHE A 341 -8.26 -12.69 -7.72
C PHE A 341 -7.72 -13.34 -9.00
N VAL A 342 -6.42 -13.29 -9.25
CA VAL A 342 -5.87 -13.60 -10.58
C VAL A 342 -5.55 -15.08 -10.79
N SER A 343 -6.06 -15.64 -11.89
CA SER A 343 -5.66 -16.93 -12.45
C SER A 343 -4.84 -16.75 -13.75
N SER A 344 -4.18 -15.61 -13.91
CA SER A 344 -3.51 -15.27 -15.18
C SER A 344 -2.09 -15.84 -15.24
N THR A 345 -1.71 -16.38 -16.40
CA THR A 345 -0.34 -16.87 -16.68
C THR A 345 0.72 -15.75 -16.66
N ASN A 346 0.30 -14.49 -16.66
CA ASN A 346 1.17 -13.32 -16.84
C ASN A 346 1.75 -12.77 -15.52
N GLY A 347 1.35 -13.32 -14.38
CA GLY A 347 1.79 -12.87 -13.05
C GLY A 347 1.14 -11.56 -12.60
N ILE A 348 1.43 -11.20 -11.35
CA ILE A 348 1.02 -9.94 -10.70
C ILE A 348 2.08 -8.88 -11.01
N ALA A 349 1.66 -7.65 -11.31
CA ALA A 349 2.56 -6.53 -11.57
C ALA A 349 3.47 -6.19 -10.37
N PRO A 350 4.64 -5.57 -10.62
CA PRO A 350 5.53 -5.16 -9.53
C PRO A 350 5.03 -3.91 -8.79
N LEU A 351 5.54 -3.76 -7.57
CA LEU A 351 5.67 -2.48 -6.89
C LEU A 351 7.00 -1.84 -7.27
N ASP A 352 6.98 -0.59 -7.69
CA ASP A 352 8.17 0.25 -7.80
C ASP A 352 8.20 1.27 -6.64
N LEU A 353 9.21 1.14 -5.77
CA LEU A 353 9.45 2.07 -4.66
C LEU A 353 9.81 3.47 -5.13
N ASN A 354 10.33 3.60 -6.36
CA ASN A 354 10.55 4.87 -7.04
C ASN A 354 11.25 5.93 -6.15
N GLY A 355 12.34 5.52 -5.47
CA GLY A 355 13.14 6.40 -4.62
C GLY A 355 12.60 6.62 -3.20
N ASN A 356 11.51 5.97 -2.81
CA ASN A 356 10.90 6.13 -1.50
C ASN A 356 11.21 4.95 -0.57
N SER A 357 11.79 5.26 0.60
CA SER A 357 11.82 4.29 1.71
C SER A 357 10.46 4.24 2.37
N VAL A 358 9.95 3.04 2.62
CA VAL A 358 8.60 2.82 3.15
C VAL A 358 8.60 1.83 4.31
N THR A 359 7.60 1.96 5.17
CA THR A 359 7.29 0.99 6.21
C THR A 359 5.92 0.39 5.94
N ILE A 360 5.76 -0.90 6.17
CA ILE A 360 4.49 -1.65 6.10
C ILE A 360 4.41 -2.61 7.29
N ALA A 361 3.21 -3.08 7.64
CA ALA A 361 3.05 -4.03 8.74
C ALA A 361 3.48 -5.45 8.38
N SER A 362 3.22 -5.88 7.14
CA SER A 362 3.61 -7.22 6.67
C SER A 362 3.66 -7.28 5.15
N LEU A 363 4.47 -8.18 4.61
CA LEU A 363 4.58 -8.43 3.18
C LEU A 363 4.17 -9.87 2.86
N ALA A 364 3.21 -10.04 1.96
CA ALA A 364 2.71 -11.36 1.60
C ALA A 364 2.48 -11.49 0.09
N THR A 365 2.48 -12.74 -0.37
CA THR A 365 1.85 -13.11 -1.63
C THR A 365 0.69 -14.05 -1.32
N ASN A 366 -0.50 -13.71 -1.80
CA ASN A 366 -1.68 -14.55 -1.63
C ASN A 366 -1.85 -15.45 -2.85
N THR A 367 -1.56 -16.74 -2.67
CA THR A 367 -1.74 -17.79 -3.70
C THR A 367 -3.03 -18.57 -3.55
N SER A 368 -3.88 -18.23 -2.57
CA SER A 368 -5.07 -19.02 -2.18
C SER A 368 -6.08 -19.23 -3.31
N ASN A 369 -6.04 -18.39 -4.35
CA ASN A 369 -6.93 -18.45 -5.51
C ASN A 369 -6.21 -18.85 -6.82
N GLY A 370 -5.10 -19.58 -6.74
CA GLY A 370 -4.35 -20.03 -7.91
C GLY A 370 -3.51 -18.92 -8.57
N ALA A 371 -3.21 -17.85 -7.82
CA ALA A 371 -2.34 -16.77 -8.28
C ALA A 371 -0.96 -17.32 -8.64
N VAL A 372 -0.58 -17.16 -9.91
CA VAL A 372 0.73 -17.57 -10.42
C VAL A 372 1.75 -16.49 -10.08
N ILE A 373 2.83 -16.92 -9.44
CA ILE A 373 4.01 -16.08 -9.21
C ILE A 373 4.80 -15.97 -10.53
N GLY A 374 4.44 -14.99 -11.35
CA GLY A 374 5.16 -14.69 -12.59
C GLY A 374 6.47 -13.93 -12.35
N ALA A 375 7.33 -13.85 -13.37
CA ALA A 375 8.60 -13.11 -13.29
C ALA A 375 8.44 -11.60 -13.06
N ALA A 376 7.25 -11.05 -13.34
CA ALA A 376 6.88 -9.66 -13.08
C ALA A 376 6.50 -9.37 -11.63
N THR A 377 6.24 -10.41 -10.82
CA THR A 377 5.79 -10.24 -9.45
C THR A 377 6.97 -9.93 -8.54
N GLY A 378 6.98 -8.72 -7.98
CA GLY A 378 8.07 -8.31 -7.11
C GLY A 378 8.02 -6.85 -6.67
N ILE A 379 9.10 -6.44 -6.01
CA ILE A 379 9.35 -5.09 -5.55
C ILE A 379 10.68 -4.65 -6.15
N THR A 380 10.67 -3.55 -6.88
CA THR A 380 11.84 -2.92 -7.50
C THR A 380 11.99 -1.48 -7.01
N ASN A 381 13.13 -0.87 -7.33
CA ASN A 381 13.33 0.56 -7.18
C ASN A 381 13.89 1.08 -8.50
N SER A 382 13.14 1.91 -9.21
CA SER A 382 13.60 2.54 -10.46
C SER A 382 14.68 3.60 -10.27
N GLN A 383 14.92 4.05 -9.03
CA GLN A 383 15.90 5.10 -8.74
C GLN A 383 17.28 4.54 -8.40
N SER A 384 18.31 5.36 -8.59
CA SER A 384 19.72 4.98 -8.35
C SER A 384 20.11 4.93 -6.87
N SER A 385 19.39 5.62 -6.00
CA SER A 385 19.65 5.64 -4.57
C SER A 385 19.04 4.41 -3.90
N VAL A 386 19.77 3.82 -2.96
CA VAL A 386 19.23 2.73 -2.13
C VAL A 386 18.09 3.26 -1.26
N VAL A 387 16.96 2.55 -1.30
CA VAL A 387 15.79 2.80 -0.44
C VAL A 387 15.54 1.62 0.48
N THR A 388 14.89 1.84 1.62
CA THR A 388 14.61 0.77 2.57
C THR A 388 13.15 0.36 2.52
N LEU A 389 12.91 -0.95 2.34
CA LEU A 389 11.63 -1.58 2.62
C LEU A 389 11.63 -2.07 4.07
N THR A 390 10.82 -1.47 4.93
CA THR A 390 10.74 -1.80 6.35
C THR A 390 9.47 -2.58 6.68
N ILE A 391 9.59 -3.69 7.40
CA ILE A 391 8.48 -4.49 7.94
C ILE A 391 8.42 -4.26 9.46
N ASN A 392 7.26 -3.86 9.99
CA ASN A 392 7.11 -3.48 11.39
C ASN A 392 5.76 -3.93 12.00
N GLY A 393 5.34 -5.17 11.75
CA GLY A 393 4.10 -5.73 12.28
C GLY A 393 4.30 -7.09 12.96
N SER A 394 3.21 -7.82 13.17
CA SER A 394 3.21 -9.09 13.92
C SER A 394 2.81 -10.30 13.07
N ALA A 395 2.47 -10.10 11.79
CA ALA A 395 1.99 -11.18 10.95
C ALA A 395 3.13 -12.12 10.53
N SER A 396 2.84 -13.42 10.46
CA SER A 396 3.71 -14.41 9.81
C SER A 396 3.24 -14.63 8.38
N THR A 397 4.07 -14.28 7.41
CA THR A 397 3.69 -14.24 5.99
C THR A 397 4.78 -14.81 5.09
N THR A 398 4.37 -15.34 3.94
CA THR A 398 5.26 -15.78 2.87
C THR A 398 5.21 -14.79 1.72
N PHE A 399 6.37 -14.35 1.24
CA PHE A 399 6.49 -13.53 0.04
C PHE A 399 7.17 -14.34 -1.08
N GLY A 400 6.41 -14.52 -2.16
CA GLY A 400 6.83 -15.26 -3.35
C GLY A 400 7.30 -14.37 -4.50
N GLY A 401 7.19 -13.05 -4.41
CA GLY A 401 7.75 -12.13 -5.41
C GLY A 401 9.26 -11.94 -5.26
N LEU A 402 9.90 -11.39 -6.29
CA LEU A 402 11.31 -10.99 -6.23
C LEU A 402 11.44 -9.61 -5.55
N ILE A 403 12.41 -9.42 -4.66
CA ILE A 403 12.85 -8.10 -4.18
C ILE A 403 14.18 -7.76 -4.88
N GLY A 404 14.18 -6.66 -5.62
CA GLY A 404 15.32 -6.18 -6.42
C GLY A 404 14.96 -6.05 -7.90
N LEU A 405 15.79 -6.67 -8.75
CA LEU A 405 15.73 -6.51 -10.21
C LEU A 405 14.58 -7.31 -10.85
N VAL A 406 13.39 -6.73 -10.94
CA VAL A 406 12.20 -7.37 -11.52
C VAL A 406 12.22 -7.35 -13.06
N ASN A 407 11.63 -8.35 -13.70
CA ASN A 407 11.48 -8.45 -15.15
C ASN A 407 10.00 -8.31 -15.51
N SER A 408 9.64 -7.51 -16.50
CA SER A 408 8.26 -7.35 -16.99
C SER A 408 7.54 -8.65 -17.32
N GLY A 409 8.20 -9.81 -17.46
CA GLY A 409 7.53 -11.11 -17.59
C GLY A 409 7.24 -11.53 -19.03
N THR A 410 7.47 -10.65 -20.01
CA THR A 410 7.58 -11.01 -21.44
C THR A 410 8.81 -10.31 -22.00
N SER A 411 9.67 -11.05 -22.71
CA SER A 411 10.89 -10.53 -23.38
C SER A 411 12.06 -10.08 -22.49
N GLY A 412 12.11 -10.48 -21.21
CA GLY A 412 13.33 -10.24 -20.41
C GLY A 412 13.59 -8.77 -20.06
N VAL A 413 12.64 -7.87 -20.32
CA VAL A 413 12.79 -6.44 -20.07
C VAL A 413 12.85 -6.21 -18.58
N VAL A 414 14.03 -5.85 -18.11
CA VAL A 414 14.29 -5.52 -16.71
C VAL A 414 13.65 -4.17 -16.40
N VAL A 415 12.90 -4.13 -15.31
CA VAL A 415 12.22 -2.94 -14.82
C VAL A 415 12.80 -2.53 -13.45
N GLY A 416 13.46 -1.38 -13.45
CA GLY A 416 14.11 -0.78 -12.29
C GLY A 416 15.49 -1.36 -11.98
N THR A 417 15.91 -1.22 -10.72
CA THR A 417 17.24 -1.57 -10.21
C THR A 417 17.13 -2.46 -8.96
N ASN A 418 18.27 -2.91 -8.44
CA ASN A 418 18.37 -3.64 -7.19
C ASN A 418 18.67 -2.76 -5.96
N ASN A 419 18.56 -1.44 -6.07
CA ASN A 419 18.90 -0.47 -5.01
C ASN A 419 17.85 -0.46 -3.89
N ILE A 420 17.73 -1.58 -3.17
CA ILE A 420 16.80 -1.79 -2.07
C ILE A 420 17.58 -2.37 -0.89
N ALA A 421 17.29 -1.90 0.32
CA ALA A 421 17.63 -2.56 1.58
C ALA A 421 16.37 -3.16 2.19
N LEU A 422 16.48 -4.32 2.83
CA LEU A 422 15.40 -4.95 3.58
C LEU A 422 15.62 -4.77 5.07
N ASN A 423 14.61 -4.28 5.79
CA ASN A 423 14.67 -4.08 7.24
C ASN A 423 13.46 -4.70 7.95
N LEU A 424 13.69 -5.65 8.86
CA LEU A 424 12.70 -6.06 9.85
C LEU A 424 12.93 -5.20 11.09
N ALA A 425 12.05 -4.24 11.34
CA ALA A 425 12.21 -3.24 12.40
C ALA A 425 12.13 -3.86 13.80
N SER A 426 12.59 -3.14 14.83
CA SER A 426 12.58 -3.63 16.22
C SER A 426 11.18 -3.89 16.79
N GLY A 427 10.15 -3.23 16.24
CA GLY A 427 8.75 -3.51 16.58
C GLY A 427 8.16 -4.70 15.82
N ASN A 428 8.86 -5.26 14.85
CA ASN A 428 8.44 -6.48 14.16
C ASN A 428 8.47 -7.66 15.14
N THR A 429 7.35 -8.36 15.24
CA THR A 429 7.22 -9.61 16.03
C THR A 429 6.81 -10.79 15.16
N GLY A 430 6.54 -10.54 13.88
CA GLY A 430 6.14 -11.55 12.91
C GLY A 430 7.32 -12.26 12.24
N THR A 431 6.97 -13.13 11.29
CA THR A 431 7.90 -13.89 10.46
C THR A 431 7.71 -13.54 9.00
N LEU A 432 8.77 -13.14 8.30
CA LEU A 432 8.78 -13.03 6.84
C LEU A 432 9.50 -14.24 6.24
N ILE A 433 8.79 -15.05 5.46
CA ILE A 433 9.37 -16.16 4.70
C ILE A 433 9.61 -15.72 3.25
N LEU A 434 10.85 -15.78 2.77
CA LEU A 434 11.21 -15.44 1.39
C LEU A 434 11.34 -16.72 0.55
N THR A 435 10.52 -16.87 -0.49
CA THR A 435 10.52 -18.07 -1.36
C THR A 435 11.04 -17.79 -2.78
N LYS A 436 11.78 -16.70 -2.97
CA LYS A 436 12.54 -16.38 -4.19
C LYS A 436 13.97 -16.03 -3.85
N ALA A 437 14.88 -16.34 -4.79
CA ALA A 437 16.24 -15.84 -4.73
C ALA A 437 16.24 -14.34 -5.04
N ASN A 438 16.43 -13.51 -4.03
CA ASN A 438 16.34 -12.06 -4.17
C ASN A 438 17.63 -11.46 -4.74
N THR A 439 17.57 -10.20 -5.21
CA THR A 439 18.72 -9.56 -5.88
C THR A 439 19.06 -8.17 -5.38
N TYR A 440 18.37 -7.69 -4.33
CA TYR A 440 18.63 -6.38 -3.73
C TYR A 440 20.06 -6.23 -3.18
N THR A 441 20.61 -5.02 -3.23
CA THR A 441 22.03 -4.73 -2.92
C THR A 441 22.26 -3.86 -1.69
N GLY A 442 21.21 -3.27 -1.12
CA GLY A 442 21.29 -2.41 0.06
C GLY A 442 21.48 -3.15 1.38
N GLY A 443 21.49 -4.48 1.35
CA GLY A 443 21.69 -5.33 2.52
C GLY A 443 20.41 -5.66 3.28
N THR A 444 20.56 -6.48 4.31
CA THR A 444 19.47 -6.94 5.18
C THR A 444 19.73 -6.54 6.62
N THR A 445 18.77 -5.94 7.29
CA THR A 445 18.80 -5.68 8.73
C THR A 445 17.64 -6.39 9.42
N ILE A 446 17.93 -7.14 10.48
CA ILE A 446 16.94 -7.83 11.29
C ILE A 446 17.02 -7.32 12.73
N SER A 447 16.20 -6.32 13.04
CA SER A 447 16.12 -5.71 14.37
C SER A 447 15.04 -6.34 15.26
N GLY A 448 14.06 -7.03 14.67
CA GLY A 448 12.98 -7.72 15.39
C GLY A 448 12.33 -8.83 14.55
N GLY A 449 11.64 -9.75 15.21
CA GLY A 449 10.95 -10.88 14.59
C GLY A 449 11.89 -11.86 13.87
N VAL A 450 11.38 -12.54 12.85
CA VAL A 450 12.10 -13.60 12.12
C VAL A 450 12.13 -13.32 10.63
N LEU A 451 13.32 -13.33 10.02
CA LEU A 451 13.47 -13.52 8.58
C LEU A 451 13.80 -15.00 8.33
N GLN A 452 12.95 -15.71 7.59
CA GLN A 452 13.12 -17.13 7.32
C GLN A 452 13.38 -17.39 5.84
N LEU A 453 14.39 -18.22 5.55
CA LEU A 453 14.64 -18.72 4.21
C LEU A 453 13.56 -19.75 3.85
N GLY A 454 12.86 -19.53 2.74
CA GLY A 454 11.95 -20.51 2.11
C GLY A 454 12.56 -21.17 0.87
N ILE A 455 13.77 -20.76 0.47
CA ILE A 455 14.54 -21.28 -0.65
C ILE A 455 16.04 -20.94 -0.43
N ALA A 456 16.95 -21.63 -1.12
CA ALA A 456 18.35 -21.23 -1.20
C ALA A 456 18.51 -19.87 -1.90
N ASN A 457 19.51 -19.08 -1.49
CA ASN A 457 19.76 -17.72 -2.00
C ASN A 457 18.62 -16.73 -1.75
N ALA A 458 17.78 -16.99 -0.74
CA ALA A 458 16.66 -16.12 -0.41
C ALA A 458 17.14 -14.75 0.08
N VAL A 459 18.28 -14.69 0.77
CA VAL A 459 18.93 -13.42 1.14
C VAL A 459 20.17 -13.21 0.26
N PRO A 460 20.28 -12.10 -0.48
CA PRO A 460 21.43 -11.85 -1.36
C PRO A 460 22.73 -11.70 -0.57
N SER A 461 23.86 -12.12 -1.16
CA SER A 461 25.20 -11.85 -0.63
C SER A 461 25.58 -10.37 -0.67
N ALA A 462 24.92 -9.58 -1.53
CA ALA A 462 25.17 -8.15 -1.68
C ALA A 462 24.64 -7.33 -0.47
N GLY A 463 25.40 -6.33 -0.04
CA GLY A 463 24.98 -5.37 1.00
C GLY A 463 25.11 -5.85 2.47
N GLY A 464 25.47 -7.11 2.70
CA GLY A 464 25.69 -7.66 4.05
C GLY A 464 24.41 -7.95 4.84
N LEU A 465 24.57 -8.63 5.97
CA LEU A 465 23.51 -8.95 6.92
C LEU A 465 23.83 -8.33 8.28
N THR A 466 22.92 -7.54 8.82
CA THR A 466 22.98 -7.00 10.18
C THR A 466 21.92 -7.65 11.06
N LEU A 467 22.36 -8.30 12.13
CA LEU A 467 21.51 -8.80 13.21
C LEU A 467 21.53 -7.78 14.37
N ASN A 468 20.39 -7.17 14.64
CA ASN A 468 20.24 -6.08 15.61
C ASN A 468 19.05 -6.32 16.58
N GLY A 469 18.84 -7.57 16.99
CA GLY A 469 17.77 -7.94 17.92
C GLY A 469 16.88 -9.09 17.44
N GLY A 470 16.83 -9.34 16.14
CA GLY A 470 15.93 -10.35 15.55
C GLY A 470 16.60 -11.70 15.28
N THR A 471 15.87 -12.52 14.51
CA THR A 471 16.28 -13.88 14.15
C THR A 471 16.42 -14.05 12.64
N LEU A 472 17.55 -14.57 12.18
CA LEU A 472 17.65 -15.21 10.87
C LEU A 472 17.34 -16.70 11.05
N SER A 473 16.40 -17.25 10.29
CA SER A 473 16.16 -18.70 10.23
C SER A 473 16.55 -19.26 8.88
N SER A 474 17.34 -20.33 8.85
CA SER A 474 17.70 -21.01 7.59
C SER A 474 16.55 -21.82 6.98
N GLY A 475 15.36 -21.80 7.58
CA GLY A 475 14.17 -22.50 7.10
C GLY A 475 13.72 -23.63 8.04
N ALA A 476 12.50 -24.13 7.81
CA ALA A 476 11.96 -25.27 8.55
C ALA A 476 12.60 -26.60 8.10
N THR A 477 12.54 -27.62 8.98
CA THR A 477 13.00 -29.00 8.75
C THR A 477 14.45 -29.13 8.28
N ALA A 478 14.71 -29.25 6.98
CA ALA A 478 16.04 -29.50 6.46
C ALA A 478 16.97 -28.27 6.55
N GLY A 479 16.39 -27.07 6.56
CA GLY A 479 17.13 -25.83 6.32
C GLY A 479 17.55 -25.67 4.86
N PHE A 480 17.89 -24.45 4.48
CA PHE A 480 18.38 -24.08 3.16
C PHE A 480 19.82 -23.57 3.28
N SER A 481 20.66 -23.97 2.33
CA SER A 481 21.99 -23.38 2.21
C SER A 481 21.90 -22.02 1.52
N ASP A 482 22.67 -21.06 2.03
CA ASP A 482 22.68 -19.69 1.50
C ASP A 482 24.08 -19.08 1.55
N ASN A 483 24.39 -18.25 0.54
CA ASN A 483 25.61 -17.47 0.44
C ASN A 483 25.29 -16.02 0.78
N LEU A 484 25.63 -15.65 2.01
CA LEU A 484 25.36 -14.36 2.61
C LEU A 484 26.60 -13.46 2.55
N GLY A 485 26.38 -12.15 2.71
CA GLY A 485 27.46 -11.16 2.77
C GLY A 485 28.23 -11.19 4.10
N ALA A 486 28.89 -10.08 4.43
CA ALA A 486 29.45 -9.88 5.77
C ALA A 486 28.32 -9.84 6.82
N LEU A 487 28.51 -10.55 7.94
CA LEU A 487 27.63 -10.56 9.09
C LEU A 487 28.06 -9.47 10.08
N THR A 488 27.12 -8.65 10.54
CA THR A 488 27.31 -7.72 11.66
C THR A 488 26.32 -8.08 12.77
N VAL A 489 26.80 -8.34 13.98
CA VAL A 489 25.96 -8.63 15.15
C VAL A 489 26.00 -7.45 16.12
N SER A 490 25.00 -6.57 16.03
CA SER A 490 24.95 -5.29 16.76
C SER A 490 24.20 -5.36 18.09
N ALA A 491 23.32 -6.34 18.26
CA ALA A 491 22.57 -6.58 19.50
C ALA A 491 22.32 -8.08 19.68
N ALA A 492 21.79 -8.47 20.86
CA ALA A 492 21.43 -9.85 21.15
C ALA A 492 20.50 -10.41 20.08
N SER A 493 20.96 -11.41 19.32
CA SER A 493 20.28 -11.90 18.13
C SER A 493 20.36 -13.43 18.02
N THR A 494 19.54 -14.02 17.16
CA THR A 494 19.53 -15.47 16.96
C THR A 494 19.77 -15.85 15.49
N ILE A 495 20.55 -16.91 15.28
CA ILE A 495 20.55 -17.69 14.03
C ILE A 495 19.89 -19.03 14.35
N ALA A 496 18.71 -19.27 13.77
CA ALA A 496 17.91 -20.47 13.97
C ALA A 496 18.04 -21.41 12.77
N LEU A 497 18.87 -22.43 12.90
CA LEU A 497 19.15 -23.36 11.81
C LEU A 497 18.06 -24.44 11.72
N GLY A 498 17.79 -24.90 10.50
CA GLY A 498 17.07 -26.15 10.27
C GLY A 498 17.81 -27.33 10.89
N THR A 499 17.11 -28.44 11.10
CA THR A 499 17.66 -29.66 11.71
C THR A 499 18.32 -30.61 10.71
N GLY A 500 18.24 -30.35 9.40
CA GLY A 500 18.89 -31.15 8.36
C GLY A 500 20.22 -30.56 7.88
N SER A 501 20.93 -31.31 7.03
CA SER A 501 22.22 -30.89 6.49
C SER A 501 22.07 -29.71 5.54
N HIS A 502 22.64 -28.56 5.91
CA HIS A 502 22.72 -27.34 5.12
C HIS A 502 23.84 -26.45 5.69
N THR A 503 24.19 -25.39 4.96
CA THR A 503 25.28 -24.50 5.31
C THR A 503 24.88 -23.04 5.09
N LEU A 504 25.03 -22.20 6.10
CA LEU A 504 25.02 -20.75 5.92
C LEU A 504 26.46 -20.26 5.77
N THR A 505 26.76 -19.65 4.63
CA THR A 505 28.09 -19.12 4.34
C THR A 505 28.10 -17.60 4.43
N PHE A 506 28.98 -17.04 5.24
CA PHE A 506 29.21 -15.61 5.37
C PHE A 506 30.60 -15.24 4.85
N THR A 507 30.83 -13.96 4.56
CA THR A 507 32.19 -13.50 4.24
C THR A 507 33.01 -13.31 5.52
N THR A 508 32.53 -12.47 6.43
CA THR A 508 33.17 -12.18 7.73
C THR A 508 32.09 -11.99 8.79
N VAL A 509 32.47 -11.94 10.06
CA VAL A 509 31.62 -11.46 11.16
C VAL A 509 32.30 -10.31 11.90
N THR A 510 31.51 -9.30 12.26
CA THR A 510 31.90 -8.20 13.16
C THR A 510 30.78 -7.91 14.18
N GLY A 511 31.07 -7.03 15.13
CA GLY A 511 30.14 -6.61 16.18
C GLY A 511 30.41 -7.29 17.53
N SER A 512 29.66 -6.89 18.54
CA SER A 512 29.81 -7.34 19.93
C SER A 512 28.50 -7.83 20.55
N GLY A 513 27.41 -7.86 19.78
CA GLY A 513 26.14 -8.40 20.23
C GLY A 513 26.25 -9.90 20.52
N ALA A 514 25.53 -10.36 21.55
CA ALA A 514 25.43 -11.79 21.85
C ALA A 514 24.73 -12.53 20.71
N LEU A 515 25.25 -13.69 20.32
CA LEU A 515 24.70 -14.50 19.24
C LEU A 515 24.24 -15.86 19.77
N SER A 516 22.93 -16.09 19.74
CA SER A 516 22.36 -17.42 20.01
C SER A 516 22.27 -18.22 18.70
N ILE A 517 22.69 -19.48 18.73
CA ILE A 517 22.64 -20.40 17.61
C ILE A 517 21.85 -21.65 18.02
N THR A 518 20.78 -21.95 17.29
CA THR A 518 19.99 -23.17 17.48
C THR A 518 20.03 -24.02 16.21
N GLY A 519 19.74 -25.32 16.33
CA GLY A 519 19.68 -26.25 15.19
C GLY A 519 21.03 -26.76 14.66
N TRP A 520 22.16 -26.19 15.11
CA TRP A 520 23.48 -26.79 14.86
C TRP A 520 23.58 -28.15 15.55
N THR A 521 24.14 -29.14 14.86
CA THR A 521 24.41 -30.48 15.42
C THR A 521 25.85 -30.86 15.16
N GLY A 522 26.47 -31.57 16.10
CA GLY A 522 27.87 -32.00 16.02
C GLY A 522 28.48 -32.19 17.40
N SER A 523 29.80 -32.35 17.44
CA SER A 523 30.58 -32.40 18.70
C SER A 523 31.33 -31.09 18.89
N ALA A 524 31.39 -30.58 20.11
CA ALA A 524 32.11 -29.34 20.42
C ALA A 524 33.57 -29.38 19.93
N GLY A 525 34.05 -28.27 19.36
CA GLY A 525 35.38 -28.15 18.75
C GLY A 525 35.58 -28.96 17.45
N SER A 526 34.53 -29.57 16.91
CA SER A 526 34.55 -30.30 15.63
C SER A 526 33.53 -29.70 14.67
N SER A 527 33.71 -29.99 13.38
CA SER A 527 32.79 -29.55 12.33
C SER A 527 31.38 -30.10 12.56
N GLY A 528 30.38 -29.28 12.25
CA GLY A 528 28.98 -29.65 12.37
C GLY A 528 28.61 -30.81 11.45
N THR A 529 27.64 -31.61 11.89
CA THR A 529 26.99 -32.64 11.06
C THR A 529 25.76 -32.10 10.33
N SER A 530 25.20 -30.98 10.79
CA SER A 530 24.11 -30.24 10.15
C SER A 530 24.04 -28.81 10.68
N GLY A 531 23.64 -27.88 9.82
CA GLY A 531 23.54 -26.46 10.14
C GLY A 531 24.90 -25.80 10.34
N GLU A 532 25.81 -25.95 9.38
CA GLU A 532 27.15 -25.35 9.47
C GLU A 532 27.10 -23.83 9.26
N LEU A 533 27.91 -23.07 10.02
CA LEU A 533 28.16 -21.65 9.79
C LEU A 533 29.60 -21.46 9.30
N ILE A 534 29.74 -21.24 7.99
CA ILE A 534 31.04 -21.12 7.31
C ILE A 534 31.37 -19.67 7.03
N PHE A 535 32.65 -19.30 7.17
CA PHE A 535 33.17 -17.97 6.88
C PHE A 535 34.36 -18.06 5.93
N THR A 536 34.29 -17.31 4.83
CA THR A 536 35.27 -17.39 3.72
C THR A 536 36.32 -16.29 3.73
N GLY A 537 36.14 -15.23 4.53
CA GLY A 537 36.98 -14.04 4.56
C GLY A 537 38.12 -14.09 5.58
N TYR A 538 38.38 -15.24 6.20
CA TYR A 538 39.48 -15.41 7.16
C TYR A 538 40.62 -16.24 6.56
N SER A 539 41.85 -15.78 6.80
CA SER A 539 43.06 -16.48 6.34
C SER A 539 43.35 -17.78 7.11
N SER A 540 42.83 -17.92 8.33
CA SER A 540 42.95 -19.12 9.16
C SER A 540 41.97 -19.06 10.34
N ALA A 541 41.69 -20.20 10.96
CA ALA A 541 40.94 -20.26 12.21
C ALA A 541 41.63 -19.46 13.34
N SER A 542 42.96 -19.52 13.41
CA SER A 542 43.74 -18.82 14.44
C SER A 542 43.64 -17.30 14.32
N SER A 543 43.64 -16.75 13.11
CA SER A 543 43.48 -15.30 12.89
C SER A 543 42.06 -14.81 13.18
N ALA A 544 41.04 -15.63 12.89
CA ALA A 544 39.66 -15.34 13.27
C ALA A 544 39.48 -15.37 14.80
N ASN A 545 39.97 -16.41 15.46
CA ASN A 545 39.87 -16.57 16.92
C ASN A 545 40.55 -15.43 17.70
N SER A 546 41.73 -14.99 17.27
CA SER A 546 42.47 -13.92 17.96
C SER A 546 41.81 -12.55 17.82
N SER A 547 41.21 -12.26 16.65
CA SER A 547 40.59 -10.97 16.36
C SER A 547 39.17 -10.81 16.90
N LEU A 548 38.48 -11.93 17.19
CA LEU A 548 37.06 -11.94 17.58
C LEU A 548 36.80 -12.52 18.97
N SER A 549 37.82 -12.62 19.83
CA SER A 549 37.70 -13.26 21.15
C SER A 549 36.54 -12.71 22.00
N THR A 550 36.28 -11.40 21.97
CA THR A 550 35.15 -10.77 22.68
C THR A 550 33.79 -11.14 22.09
N PHE A 551 33.69 -11.26 20.77
CA PHE A 551 32.46 -11.73 20.11
C PHE A 551 32.25 -13.22 20.40
N LEU A 552 33.29 -14.03 20.26
CA LEU A 552 33.25 -15.47 20.48
C LEU A 552 32.84 -15.85 21.89
N SER A 553 33.22 -15.06 22.91
CA SER A 553 32.79 -15.31 24.29
C SER A 553 31.29 -15.05 24.54
N SER A 554 30.60 -14.34 23.64
CA SER A 554 29.16 -14.07 23.71
C SER A 554 28.32 -14.97 22.78
N VAL A 555 28.95 -15.84 22.00
CA VAL A 555 28.26 -16.84 21.17
C VAL A 555 27.75 -17.97 22.06
N ALA A 556 26.51 -18.41 21.87
CA ALA A 556 25.91 -19.52 22.59
C ALA A 556 25.23 -20.50 21.63
N PHE A 557 25.69 -21.74 21.61
CA PHE A 557 25.04 -22.82 20.89
C PHE A 557 24.08 -23.56 21.83
N SER A 558 22.86 -23.84 21.37
CA SER A 558 21.86 -24.58 22.15
C SER A 558 22.40 -25.95 22.57
N GLY A 559 22.42 -26.22 23.88
CA GLY A 559 22.92 -27.48 24.46
C GLY A 559 24.42 -27.52 24.76
N PHE A 560 25.15 -26.43 24.54
CA PHE A 560 26.59 -26.33 24.82
C PHE A 560 26.88 -25.20 25.81
N THR A 561 28.09 -25.20 26.38
CA THR A 561 28.61 -24.08 27.16
C THR A 561 28.73 -22.83 26.29
N THR A 562 28.42 -21.66 26.85
CA THR A 562 28.64 -20.37 26.17
C THR A 562 30.09 -20.21 25.76
N GLY A 563 30.31 -19.77 24.52
CA GLY A 563 31.59 -19.69 23.85
C GLY A 563 31.55 -20.33 22.46
N GLY A 564 32.02 -19.60 21.46
CA GLY A 564 32.29 -20.10 20.13
C GLY A 564 33.79 -20.18 19.84
N THR A 565 34.18 -21.00 18.88
CA THR A 565 35.53 -20.98 18.31
C THR A 565 35.47 -21.25 16.80
N PHE A 566 36.40 -20.66 16.06
CA PHE A 566 36.62 -21.01 14.67
C PHE A 566 37.53 -22.23 14.56
N ILE A 567 37.16 -23.16 13.67
CA ILE A 567 38.01 -24.28 13.23
C ILE A 567 38.23 -24.22 11.72
N THR A 568 39.30 -24.85 11.24
CA THR A 568 39.53 -24.97 9.79
C THR A 568 38.52 -25.94 9.17
N ASN A 569 37.86 -25.52 8.10
CA ASN A 569 36.96 -26.36 7.29
C ASN A 569 37.30 -26.13 5.81
N GLY A 570 38.12 -27.03 5.24
CA GLY A 570 38.68 -26.86 3.91
C GLY A 570 39.52 -25.58 3.80
N SER A 571 39.20 -24.74 2.81
CA SER A 571 39.82 -23.41 2.63
C SER A 571 39.16 -22.30 3.45
N ASN A 572 38.10 -22.61 4.19
CA ASN A 572 37.30 -21.68 4.98
C ASN A 572 37.45 -21.99 6.48
N VAL A 573 36.73 -21.23 7.32
CA VAL A 573 36.60 -21.52 8.75
C VAL A 573 35.14 -21.75 9.12
N GLU A 574 34.90 -22.60 10.11
CA GLU A 574 33.56 -22.86 10.65
C GLU A 574 33.48 -22.35 12.08
N LEU A 575 32.38 -21.67 12.44
CA LEU A 575 32.08 -21.32 13.83
C LEU A 575 31.38 -22.49 14.51
N VAL A 576 31.98 -23.01 15.59
CA VAL A 576 31.50 -24.18 16.34
C VAL A 576 31.48 -23.92 17.85
N PRO A 577 30.76 -24.73 18.65
CA PRO A 577 30.80 -24.62 20.11
C PRO A 577 32.21 -24.92 20.66
N VAL A 578 32.62 -24.23 21.72
CA VAL A 578 33.88 -24.53 22.43
C VAL A 578 33.80 -25.88 23.16
N THR A 579 34.92 -26.61 23.20
CA THR A 579 35.03 -27.77 24.09
C THR A 579 34.99 -27.30 25.54
N PRO A 580 34.24 -27.98 26.43
CA PRO A 580 34.28 -27.66 27.84
C PRO A 580 35.71 -27.77 28.35
N VAL A 581 36.21 -26.72 28.98
CA VAL A 581 37.48 -26.81 29.72
C VAL A 581 37.21 -27.71 30.93
N PRO A 582 37.92 -28.83 31.11
CA PRO A 582 37.77 -29.62 32.33
C PRO A 582 38.14 -28.73 33.52
N GLU A 583 37.22 -28.57 34.47
CA GLU A 583 37.54 -27.92 35.74
C GLU A 583 38.82 -28.57 36.31
N PRO A 584 39.82 -27.78 36.76
CA PRO A 584 41.03 -28.35 37.32
C PRO A 584 40.64 -29.23 38.50
N VAL A 585 40.90 -30.54 38.38
CA VAL A 585 40.66 -31.49 39.46
C VAL A 585 41.50 -31.00 40.64
N SER A 586 40.84 -30.52 41.69
CA SER A 586 41.52 -30.17 42.94
C SER A 586 42.04 -31.48 43.53
N VAL A 587 43.26 -31.85 43.21
CA VAL A 587 43.98 -32.93 43.89
C VAL A 587 44.21 -32.44 45.30
N LEU A 588 43.32 -32.81 46.22
CA LEU A 588 43.55 -32.69 47.65
C LEU A 588 44.72 -33.63 47.99
N LEU A 589 45.96 -33.15 47.84
CA LEU A 589 47.11 -33.80 48.43
C LEU A 589 46.89 -33.79 49.95
N ALA A 590 46.50 -34.94 50.49
CA ALA A 590 46.61 -35.22 51.92
C ALA A 590 48.11 -35.26 52.27
N GLY A 591 48.70 -34.07 52.48
CA GLY A 591 50.04 -33.90 53.00
C GLY A 591 50.10 -34.32 54.47
N GLY A 592 50.25 -35.63 54.70
CA GLY A 592 50.64 -36.19 55.98
C GLY A 592 52.04 -35.68 56.36
N SER A 593 52.09 -34.92 57.43
CA SER A 593 53.28 -34.26 57.99
C SER A 593 54.22 -35.31 58.60
N LEU A 594 55.47 -35.36 58.16
CA LEU A 594 56.55 -36.04 58.89
C LEU A 594 57.78 -35.15 58.95
N LEU A 595 57.79 -34.20 59.89
CA LEU A 595 58.99 -33.47 60.28
C LEU A 595 58.95 -33.24 61.81
N GLY A 596 59.78 -33.98 62.55
CA GLY A 596 59.94 -33.78 63.99
C GLY A 596 60.65 -34.91 64.72
N ALA A 597 61.97 -35.04 64.51
CA ALA A 597 62.94 -35.38 65.57
C ALA A 597 64.35 -35.57 64.96
N LEU A 598 65.16 -34.51 65.01
CA LEU A 598 66.61 -34.60 64.85
C LEU A 598 67.24 -34.26 66.20
N GLY A 599 68.09 -35.15 66.72
CA GLY A 599 69.08 -34.79 67.75
C GLY A 599 69.15 -35.72 68.96
N CYS A 600 70.10 -36.66 68.93
CA CYS A 600 71.18 -36.79 69.92
C CYS A 600 71.82 -38.19 69.86
N PHE A 601 72.85 -38.34 69.01
CA PHE A 601 73.87 -39.37 69.18
C PHE A 601 75.07 -38.75 69.91
N ARG A 602 75.22 -39.04 71.21
CA ARG A 602 76.49 -38.93 71.95
C ARG A 602 76.66 -40.16 72.84
N ARG A 603 77.78 -40.85 72.63
CA ARG A 603 78.27 -42.06 73.33
C ARG A 603 78.32 -41.93 74.87
N ARG A 604 77.96 -43.01 75.58
CA ARG A 604 78.68 -43.64 76.73
C ARG A 604 77.92 -44.90 77.16
N LYS A 605 78.40 -46.12 76.85
CA LYS A 605 79.20 -47.03 77.70
C LYS A 605 78.75 -47.12 79.18
N LEU A 606 78.40 -48.35 79.57
CA LEU A 606 78.54 -49.00 80.89
C LEU A 606 77.61 -48.53 82.04
N LEU A 607 76.66 -49.36 82.45
CA LEU A 607 76.78 -50.23 83.65
C LEU A 607 75.51 -51.07 83.86
N LYS A 608 75.76 -52.38 84.01
CA LYS A 608 74.83 -53.41 84.47
C LYS A 608 74.75 -53.28 86.00
N ALA A 609 73.55 -53.26 86.56
CA ALA A 609 73.35 -53.42 87.99
C ALA A 609 73.69 -54.86 88.40
N SER A 610 74.50 -55.02 89.47
CA SER A 610 74.41 -56.14 90.41
C SER A 610 72.98 -56.18 90.97
N ASN A 611 72.35 -57.32 91.22
CA ASN A 611 72.88 -58.50 91.91
C ASN A 611 73.47 -59.61 91.03
#